data_AF-A0A5T8FY68-F1
#
_entry.id   AF-A0A5T8FY68-F1
#
_cell.length_a   1.000
_cell.length_b   1.000
_cell.length_c   1.000
_cell.angle_alpha   90.00
_cell.angle_beta   90.00
_cell.angle_gamma   90.00
#
_symmetry.space_group_name_H-M   'P 1'
#
loop_
_entity.id
_entity.type
_entity.pdbx_description
1 polymer ?
#
loop_
_entity_poly.entity_id
_entity_poly.type
_entity_poly.pdbx_seq_one_letter_code
_entity_poly.pdbx_strand_id
1 'polypeptide(L)' 'ALDERMENQVYPALGNVPGLGNLIRTMAAQGYNYQRDDEMAMWGSADLTYDITYSM' A
#
# COMPACT_ATOMS: atom_id res chain seq x y z
N ALA A 1 7.29 -8.75 -11.71
CA ALA A 1 8.29 -7.88 -11.07
C ALA A 1 7.67 -6.97 -10.01
N LEU A 2 6.66 -6.15 -10.33
CA LEU A 2 5.99 -5.31 -9.33
C LEU A 2 5.21 -6.14 -8.29
N ASP A 3 4.44 -7.14 -8.73
CA ASP A 3 3.68 -8.02 -7.81
C ASP A 3 4.58 -8.84 -6.90
N GLU A 4 5.64 -9.41 -7.48
CA GLU A 4 6.63 -10.18 -6.73
C GLU A 4 7.30 -9.34 -5.63
N ARG A 5 7.54 -8.04 -5.90
CA ARG A 5 8.02 -7.12 -4.86
C ARG A 5 6.96 -6.82 -3.82
N MET A 6 5.72 -6.61 -4.23
CA MET A 6 4.61 -6.36 -3.32
C MET A 6 4.39 -7.54 -2.38
N GLU A 7 4.32 -8.76 -2.91
CA GLU A 7 4.06 -9.99 -2.16
C GLU A 7 5.22 -10.35 -1.21
N ASN A 8 6.47 -10.18 -1.64
CA ASN A 8 7.61 -10.61 -0.83
C ASN A 8 8.11 -9.55 0.16
N GLN A 9 7.83 -8.26 -0.06
CA GLN A 9 8.40 -7.18 0.74
C GLN A 9 7.34 -6.29 1.39
N VAL A 10 6.37 -5.78 0.62
CA VAL A 10 5.45 -4.75 1.08
C VAL A 10 4.28 -5.34 1.87
N TYR A 11 3.58 -6.32 1.30
CA TYR A 11 2.42 -6.96 1.93
C TYR A 11 2.75 -7.61 3.29
N PRO A 12 3.89 -8.33 3.44
CA PRO A 12 4.28 -8.90 4.74
C PRO A 12 4.62 -7.83 5.77
N ALA A 13 5.26 -6.73 5.36
CA ALA A 13 5.60 -5.64 6.25
C ALA A 13 4.37 -4.94 6.82
N LEU A 14 3.30 -4.81 6.02
CA LEU A 14 2.03 -4.23 6.46
C LEU A 14 1.26 -5.11 7.43
N GLY A 15 1.55 -6.41 7.50
CA GLY A 15 0.93 -7.33 8.45
C GLY A 15 1.26 -7.02 9.92
N ASN A 16 2.37 -6.34 10.19
CA ASN A 16 2.73 -5.92 11.54
C ASN A 16 3.59 -4.65 11.53
N VAL A 17 2.94 -3.49 11.69
CA VAL A 17 3.61 -2.18 11.79
C VAL A 17 3.30 -1.56 13.18
N PRO A 18 4.11 -1.86 14.22
CA PRO A 18 3.83 -1.42 15.59
C PRO A 18 3.75 0.10 15.74
N GLY A 19 4.56 0.85 14.99
CA GLY A 19 4.54 2.32 15.01
C GLY A 19 3.22 2.91 14.49
N LEU A 20 2.61 2.26 13.50
CA LEU A 20 1.33 2.69 12.93
C LEU A 20 0.16 2.24 13.81
N GLY A 21 0.20 1.01 14.33
CA GLY A 21 -0.88 0.43 15.13
C GLY A 21 -1.24 1.22 16.40
N ASN A 22 -0.28 1.95 16.98
CA ASN A 22 -0.55 2.82 18.13
C ASN A 22 -1.21 4.15 17.78
N LEU A 23 -1.21 4.54 16.50
CA LEU A 23 -1.70 5.84 16.02
C LEU A 23 -3.08 5.75 15.38
N ILE A 24 -3.44 4.59 14.83
CA ILE A 24 -4.69 4.38 14.10
C ILE A 24 -5.65 3.47 14.87
N ARG A 25 -6.94 3.70 14.69
CA ARG A 25 -8.03 2.91 15.27
C ARG A 25 -8.37 1.70 14.43
N THR A 26 -8.47 1.89 13.11
CA THR A 26 -8.78 0.82 12.15
C THR A 26 -7.97 1.00 10.88
N MET A 27 -7.69 -0.12 10.20
CA MET A 27 -7.09 -0.18 8.87
C MET A 27 -7.84 -1.24 8.07
N ALA A 28 -8.38 -0.86 6.91
CA ALA A 28 -9.11 -1.76 6.01
C ALA A 28 -8.51 -1.68 4.60
N ALA A 29 -8.32 -2.83 3.96
CA ALA A 29 -7.81 -2.87 2.59
C ALA A 29 -8.87 -2.28 1.64
N GLN A 30 -8.47 -1.26 0.86
CA GLN A 30 -9.36 -0.55 -0.06
C GLN A 30 -9.21 -1.10 -1.48
N GLY A 31 -7.96 -1.31 -1.92
CA GLY A 31 -7.71 -1.83 -3.26
C GLY A 31 -6.24 -1.95 -3.61
N TYR A 32 -6.02 -2.54 -4.79
CA TYR A 32 -4.72 -2.65 -5.42
C TYR A 32 -4.87 -2.27 -6.89
N ASN A 33 -4.15 -1.23 -7.33
CA ASN A 33 -4.28 -0.70 -8.68
C ASN A 33 -2.90 -0.61 -9.35
N TYR A 34 -2.87 -0.86 -10.66
CA TYR A 34 -1.67 -0.63 -11.45
C TYR A 34 -1.78 0.71 -12.13
N GLN A 35 -0.83 1.60 -11.87
CA GLN A 35 -0.73 2.86 -12.58
C GLN A 35 0.47 2.85 -13.51
N ARG A 36 0.38 3.65 -14.56
CA ARG A 36 1.46 3.87 -15.51
C ARG A 36 1.48 5.35 -15.84
N ASP A 37 2.66 5.81 -16.23
CA ASP A 37 2.81 7.14 -16.77
C ASP A 37 1.99 7.28 -18.07
N ASP A 38 0.96 8.13 -18.05
CA ASP A 38 0.06 8.33 -19.20
C ASP A 38 0.71 9.16 -20.31
N GLU A 39 1.80 9.87 -20.02
CA GLU A 39 2.45 10.81 -20.94
C GLU A 39 3.54 10.15 -21.78
N MET A 40 4.58 9.62 -21.13
CA MET A 40 5.75 9.04 -21.82
C MET A 40 5.97 7.56 -21.47
N ALA A 41 5.06 6.94 -20.70
CA ALA A 41 5.12 5.53 -20.31
C ALA A 41 6.48 5.13 -19.69
N MET A 42 7.17 6.06 -19.02
CA MET A 42 8.52 5.84 -18.50
C MET A 42 8.55 5.04 -17.19
N TRP A 43 7.42 4.93 -16.50
CA TRP A 43 7.31 4.19 -15.26
C TRP A 43 5.95 3.51 -15.13
N GLY A 44 5.92 2.46 -14.32
CA GLY A 44 4.71 1.79 -13.88
C GLY A 44 4.81 1.48 -12.40
N SER A 45 3.72 1.67 -11.68
CA SER A 45 3.60 1.39 -10.25
C SER A 45 2.52 0.36 -9.99
N ALA A 46 2.63 -0.25 -8.83
CA ALA A 46 1.55 -0.95 -8.18
C ALA A 46 1.23 -0.15 -6.91
N ASP A 47 -0.02 0.26 -6.78
CA ASP A 47 -0.49 1.08 -5.69
C ASP A 47 -1.38 0.22 -4.79
N LEU A 48 -1.00 0.11 -3.52
CA LEU A 48 -1.75 -0.61 -2.51
C LEU A 48 -2.35 0.40 -1.53
N THR A 49 -3.68 0.41 -1.41
CA THR A 49 -4.41 1.44 -0.67
C THR A 49 -5.18 0.85 0.51
N TYR A 50 -5.16 1.56 1.64
CA TYR A 50 -5.90 1.22 2.84
C TYR A 50 -6.66 2.44 3.35
N ASP A 51 -7.90 2.21 3.78
CA ASP A 51 -8.66 3.19 4.55
C ASP A 51 -8.28 3.08 6.02
N ILE A 52 -7.84 4.19 6.59
CA ILE A 52 -7.46 4.29 8.01
C ILE A 52 -8.37 5.26 8.75
N THR A 53 -8.70 4.93 10.00
CA THR A 53 -9.35 5.87 10.91
C THR A 53 -8.41 6.19 12.07
N TYR A 54 -8.36 7.46 12.46
CA TYR A 54 -7.53 7.94 13.57
C TYR A 54 -8.21 9.11 14.28
N SER A 55 -7.75 9.42 15.48
CA SER A 55 -8.18 10.59 16.25
C SER A 55 -7.07 11.65 16.23
N MET A 56 -7.45 12.92 16.07
CA MET A 56 -6.53 14.06 16.10
C MET A 56 -6.14 14.43 17.53
#